data_AF-A0A6I1F7H6-F1
#
_entry.id   AF-A0A6I1F7H6-F1
#
_cell.length_a   1.000
_cell.length_b   1.000
_cell.length_c   1.000
_cell.angle_alpha   90.00
_cell.angle_beta   90.00
_cell.angle_gamma   90.00
#
_symmetry.space_group_name_H-M   'P 1'
#
loop_
_entity.id
_entity.type
_entity.pdbx_description
1 polymer ?
#
loop_
_entity_poly.entity_id
_entity_poly.type
_entity_poly.pdbx_seq_one_letter_code
_entity_poly.pdbx_strand_id
1 'polypeptide(L)'
;MQVYSGKLVIDLATIVEDAEDNIMKNNAHEALTSELMDELRVILGAAGYLAGSVGATLEKVKDANTNDYSMIKSYVKQSKKDIHRVYNKSNRATYRIE
;
A
#
# COMPACT_ATOMS: atom_id res chain seq x y z
N MET A 1 -9.15 26.39 19.93
CA MET A 1 -8.84 25.10 19.27
C MET A 1 -8.40 25.41 17.84
N GLN A 2 -7.45 24.66 17.30
CA GLN A 2 -6.98 24.82 15.93
C GLN A 2 -7.10 23.48 15.21
N VAL A 3 -7.56 23.50 13.96
CA VAL A 3 -7.68 22.30 13.11
C VAL A 3 -6.56 22.33 12.09
N TYR A 4 -5.81 21.24 12.03
CA TYR A 4 -4.78 21.03 11.00
C TYR A 4 -5.31 20.01 10.00
N SER A 5 -5.15 20.30 8.71
CA SER A 5 -5.62 19.47 7.60
C SER A 5 -4.52 19.29 6.57
N GLY A 6 -4.46 18.11 5.96
CA GLY A 6 -3.43 17.72 5.01
C GLY A 6 -3.77 16.40 4.33
N LYS A 7 -2.79 15.79 3.65
CA LYS A 7 -2.94 14.51 2.96
C LYS A 7 -1.77 13.59 3.30
N LEU A 8 -2.06 12.31 3.51
CA LEU A 8 -1.06 11.25 3.52
C LEU A 8 -0.84 10.78 2.08
N VAL A 9 0.41 10.75 1.63
CA VAL A 9 0.80 10.26 0.30
C VAL A 9 1.63 9.00 0.49
N ILE A 10 1.25 7.93 -0.19
CA ILE A 10 1.96 6.65 -0.20
C ILE A 10 2.19 6.29 -1.67
N ASP A 11 3.46 6.18 -2.06
CA ASP A 11 3.82 5.74 -3.41
C ASP A 11 3.67 4.22 -3.52
N LEU A 12 2.91 3.78 -4.52
CA LEU A 12 2.61 2.37 -4.77
C LEU A 12 2.99 1.99 -6.20
N ALA A 13 3.56 0.80 -6.35
CA ALA A 13 3.85 0.20 -7.65
C ALA A 13 3.59 -1.30 -7.60
N THR A 14 3.03 -1.84 -8.69
CA THR A 14 2.81 -3.27 -8.86
C THR A 14 3.13 -3.67 -10.30
N ILE A 15 3.29 -4.97 -10.53
CA ILE A 15 3.47 -5.55 -11.85
C ILE A 15 2.34 -6.51 -12.10
N VAL A 16 1.67 -6.29 -13.23
CA VAL A 16 0.62 -7.16 -13.75
C VAL A 16 1.14 -7.89 -14.98
N GLU A 17 0.64 -9.12 -15.19
CA GLU A 17 0.91 -9.86 -16.41
C GLU A 17 0.18 -9.21 -17.60
N ASP A 18 0.73 -9.42 -18.80
CA ASP A 18 0.19 -8.84 -20.03
C ASP A 18 -1.18 -9.45 -20.36
N ALA A 19 -2.17 -8.59 -20.60
CA ALA A 19 -3.56 -8.96 -20.87
C ALA A 19 -4.29 -7.78 -21.54
N GLU A 20 -5.61 -7.88 -21.75
CA GLU A 20 -6.41 -6.72 -22.16
C GLU A 20 -6.35 -5.61 -21.10
N ASP A 21 -6.35 -4.34 -21.53
CA ASP A 21 -6.15 -3.17 -20.65
C ASP A 21 -7.08 -3.13 -19.43
N ASN A 22 -8.35 -3.52 -19.60
CA ASN A 22 -9.32 -3.59 -18.51
C ASN A 22 -8.97 -4.68 -17.47
N ILE A 23 -8.48 -5.83 -17.92
CA ILE A 23 -8.02 -6.93 -17.07
C ILE A 23 -6.76 -6.49 -16.33
N MET A 24 -5.79 -5.90 -17.04
CA MET A 24 -4.57 -5.37 -16.42
C MET A 24 -4.89 -4.32 -15.36
N LYS A 25 -5.82 -3.40 -15.65
CA LYS A 25 -6.27 -2.40 -14.68
C LYS A 25 -6.92 -3.03 -13.45
N ASN A 26 -7.78 -4.02 -13.62
CA ASN A 26 -8.39 -4.72 -12.48
C ASN A 26 -7.34 -5.48 -11.66
N ASN A 27 -6.42 -6.19 -12.31
CA ASN A 27 -5.33 -6.91 -11.64
C ASN A 27 -4.40 -5.98 -10.86
N ALA A 28 -4.18 -4.76 -11.36
CA ALA A 28 -3.38 -3.77 -10.64
C ALA A 28 -4.00 -3.40 -9.30
N HIS A 29 -5.34 -3.41 -9.20
CA HIS A 29 -6.09 -3.06 -7.98
C HIS A 29 -6.51 -4.28 -7.14
N GLU A 30 -6.22 -5.51 -7.55
CA GLU A 30 -6.73 -6.73 -6.89
C GLU A 30 -6.40 -6.78 -5.39
N ALA A 31 -5.19 -6.34 -5.03
CA ALA A 31 -4.75 -6.31 -3.63
C ALA A 31 -5.23 -5.08 -2.83
N LEU A 32 -5.87 -4.09 -3.48
CA LEU A 32 -6.43 -2.89 -2.84
C LEU A 32 -7.85 -3.18 -2.33
N THR A 33 -7.97 -4.14 -1.41
CA THR A 33 -9.24 -4.60 -0.87
C THR A 33 -9.89 -3.58 0.05
N SER A 34 -11.21 -3.70 0.26
CA SER A 34 -11.92 -2.88 1.26
C SER A 34 -11.38 -3.10 2.68
N GLU A 35 -10.99 -4.33 3.01
CA GLU A 35 -10.38 -4.68 4.30
C GLU A 35 -9.09 -3.88 4.54
N LEU A 36 -8.20 -3.78 3.55
CA LEU A 36 -6.99 -2.98 3.65
C LEU A 36 -7.30 -1.49 3.90
N MET A 37 -8.29 -0.94 3.19
CA MET A 37 -8.68 0.46 3.35
C MET A 37 -9.30 0.73 4.73
N ASP A 38 -10.09 -0.21 5.25
CA ASP A 38 -10.66 -0.14 6.59
C ASP A 38 -9.58 -0.26 7.67
N GLU A 39 -8.60 -1.16 7.51
CA GLU A 39 -7.45 -1.27 8.42
C GLU A 39 -6.68 0.04 8.50
N LEU A 40 -6.33 0.64 7.36
CA LEU A 40 -5.64 1.92 7.30
C LEU A 40 -6.44 3.02 8.01
N ARG A 41 -7.76 3.07 7.79
CA ARG A 41 -8.65 4.03 8.44
C ARG A 41 -8.67 3.85 9.97
N VAL A 42 -8.75 2.61 10.46
CA VAL A 42 -8.73 2.30 11.90
C VAL A 42 -7.39 2.68 12.52
N ILE A 43 -6.27 2.38 11.86
CA ILE A 43 -4.92 2.73 12.34
C ILE A 43 -4.77 4.25 12.45
N LEU A 44 -5.18 5.00 11.42
CA LEU A 44 -5.14 6.46 11.44
C LEU A 44 -6.05 7.04 12.53
N GLY A 45 -7.26 6.49 12.67
CA GLY A 45 -8.21 6.87 13.72
C GLY A 45 -7.65 6.64 15.13
N ALA A 46 -7.02 5.48 15.36
CA ALA A 46 -6.37 5.16 16.64
C ALA A 46 -5.19 6.10 16.97
N ALA A 47 -4.54 6.66 15.95
CA ALA A 47 -3.48 7.67 16.10
C ALA A 47 -4.02 9.11 16.24
N GLY A 48 -5.33 9.32 16.25
CA GLY A 48 -5.97 10.63 16.43
C GLY A 48 -6.27 11.40 15.14
N TYR A 49 -6.12 10.78 13.98
CA TYR A 49 -6.42 11.40 12.68
C TYR A 49 -7.83 11.06 12.20
N LEU A 50 -8.54 12.05 11.65
CA LEU A 50 -9.80 11.83 10.96
C LEU A 50 -9.53 11.50 9.48
N ALA A 51 -9.61 10.21 9.13
CA ALA A 51 -9.61 9.74 7.74
C ALA A 51 -11.04 9.46 7.27
N GLY A 52 -11.62 10.40 6.50
CA GLY A 52 -13.01 10.29 6.00
C GLY A 52 -13.18 9.18 4.95
N SER A 53 -12.22 9.05 4.04
CA SER A 53 -12.15 7.99 3.03
C SER A 53 -10.69 7.63 2.76
N VAL A 54 -10.40 6.34 2.60
CA VAL A 54 -9.10 5.83 2.17
C VAL A 54 -9.31 5.06 0.87
N GLY A 55 -8.48 5.32 -0.12
CA GLY A 55 -8.55 4.68 -1.43
C GLY A 55 -7.28 4.93 -2.21
N ALA A 56 -7.06 4.14 -3.25
CA ALA A 56 -5.94 4.29 -4.16
C ALA A 56 -6.38 3.97 -5.60
N THR A 57 -5.69 4.58 -6.55
CA THR A 57 -5.87 4.32 -7.98
C THR A 57 -4.51 4.15 -8.61
N LEU A 58 -4.34 3.05 -9.36
CA LEU A 58 -3.12 2.70 -10.07
C LEU A 58 -3.36 2.86 -11.56
N GLU A 59 -2.47 3.58 -12.23
CA GLU A 59 -2.51 3.81 -13.66
C GLU A 59 -1.21 3.28 -14.31
N LYS A 60 -1.30 2.84 -15.57
CA LYS A 60 -0.12 2.42 -16.33
C LYS A 60 0.77 3.65 -16.58
N VAL A 61 2.01 3.60 -16.11
CA VAL A 61 3.00 4.68 -16.32
C VAL A 61 3.97 4.33 -17.44
N LYS A 62 4.44 3.07 -17.49
CA LYS A 62 5.39 2.54 -18.46
C LYS A 62 5.30 1.01 -18.50
N ASP A 63 5.87 0.39 -19.52
CA ASP A 63 6.12 -1.04 -19.51
C ASP A 63 7.27 -1.38 -18.55
N ALA A 64 7.14 -2.49 -17.83
CA ALA A 64 8.14 -2.92 -16.86
C ALA A 64 9.36 -3.49 -17.58
N ASN A 65 10.56 -3.02 -17.22
CA ASN A 65 11.80 -3.66 -17.64
C ASN A 65 12.23 -4.76 -16.65
N THR A 66 13.27 -5.51 -16.98
CA THR A 66 13.77 -6.61 -16.13
C THR A 66 14.19 -6.14 -14.73
N ASN A 67 14.69 -4.91 -14.60
CA ASN A 67 15.08 -4.34 -13.30
C ASN A 67 13.85 -3.99 -12.46
N ASP A 68 12.83 -3.36 -13.06
CA ASP A 68 11.54 -3.08 -12.41
C ASP A 68 10.94 -4.41 -11.88
N TYR A 69 10.95 -5.45 -12.72
CA TYR A 69 10.47 -6.79 -12.37
C TYR A 69 11.20 -7.39 -11.17
N SER A 70 12.53 -7.45 -11.26
CA SER A 70 13.37 -8.02 -10.20
C SER A 70 13.19 -7.27 -8.88
N MET A 71 13.21 -5.94 -8.93
CA MET A 71 13.11 -5.09 -7.75
C MET A 71 11.75 -5.26 -7.05
N ILE A 72 10.64 -5.08 -7.78
CA ILE A 72 9.30 -5.15 -7.20
C ILE A 72 9.02 -6.55 -6.66
N LYS A 73 9.35 -7.62 -7.40
CA LYS A 73 9.14 -8.99 -6.92
C LYS A 73 10.01 -9.31 -5.69
N SER A 74 11.25 -8.83 -5.63
CA SER A 74 12.12 -8.99 -4.46
C SER A 74 11.54 -8.31 -3.23
N TYR A 75 11.11 -7.04 -3.37
CA TYR A 75 10.44 -6.31 -2.29
C TYR A 75 9.18 -7.03 -1.81
N VAL A 76 8.27 -7.41 -2.72
CA VAL A 76 7.04 -8.14 -2.36
C VAL A 76 7.36 -9.44 -1.64
N LYS A 77 8.36 -10.20 -2.09
CA LYS A 77 8.78 -11.45 -1.45
C LYS A 77 9.29 -11.22 -0.04
N GLN A 78 10.07 -10.15 0.17
CA GLN A 78 10.59 -9.81 1.49
C GLN A 78 9.48 -9.31 2.41
N SER A 79 8.61 -8.41 1.93
CA SER A 79 7.45 -7.91 2.69
C SER A 79 6.50 -9.03 3.11
N LYS A 80 6.25 -10.04 2.28
CA LYS A 80 5.46 -11.23 2.65
C LYS A 80 6.07 -12.02 3.82
N LYS A 81 7.39 -12.03 3.96
CA LYS A 81 8.06 -12.62 5.13
C LYS A 81 7.89 -11.72 6.35
N ASP A 82 8.08 -10.43 6.17
CA ASP A 82 8.06 -9.44 7.25
C ASP A 82 6.65 -9.15 7.80
N ILE A 83 5.59 -9.37 7.02
CA ILE A 83 4.21 -9.08 7.44
C ILE A 83 3.81 -9.85 8.71
N HIS A 84 4.37 -11.05 8.90
CA HIS A 84 4.19 -11.85 10.12
C HIS A 84 4.75 -11.13 11.35
N ARG A 85 5.79 -10.32 11.20
CA ARG A 85 6.34 -9.51 12.30
C ARG A 85 5.41 -8.37 12.67
N VAL A 86 4.67 -7.81 11.71
CA VAL A 86 3.76 -6.68 11.91
C VAL A 86 2.47 -7.12 12.60
N TYR A 87 1.85 -8.21 12.15
CA TYR A 87 0.61 -8.71 12.74
C TYR A 87 0.79 -9.49 14.04
N ASN A 88 2.04 -9.86 14.39
CA ASN A 88 2.33 -10.38 15.72
C ASN A 88 2.36 -9.22 16.74
N LYS A 89 1.27 -9.08 17.50
CA LYS A 89 1.06 -8.03 18.53
C LYS A 89 2.15 -7.96 19.61
N SER A 90 3.01 -8.96 19.73
CA SER A 90 4.16 -8.99 20.66
C SER A 90 5.40 -8.26 20.13
N ASN A 91 5.47 -7.95 18.83
CA ASN A 91 6.59 -7.25 18.23
C ASN A 91 6.37 -5.74 18.28
N ARG A 92 7.04 -5.05 19.20
CA ARG A 92 7.14 -3.58 19.19
C ARG A 92 8.37 -3.18 18.38
N ALA A 93 8.18 -2.60 17.21
CA ALA A 93 9.23 -1.91 16.47
C ALA A 93 9.01 -0.41 16.58
N THR A 94 9.97 0.30 17.16
CA THR A 94 9.95 1.76 17.25
C THR A 94 10.69 2.31 16.04
N TYR A 95 10.00 3.03 15.16
CA TYR A 95 10.61 3.73 14.04
C TYR A 95 10.73 5.22 14.40
N ARG A 96 11.93 5.78 14.26
CA ARG A 96 12.14 7.23 14.29
C ARG A 96 11.73 7.76 12.92
N ILE A 97 10.80 8.71 12.91
CA ILE A 97 10.51 9.51 11.73
C ILE A 97 11.51 10.68 11.78
N GLU A 98 12.40 10.76 10.79
CA GLU A 98 13.27 11.92 10.56
C GLU A 98 12.52 13.02 9.82
#